data_AF-W6RMY6-F1
#
_entry.id   AF-W6RMY6-F1
#
_cell.length_a   1.000
_cell.length_b   1.000
_cell.length_c   1.000
_cell.angle_alpha   90.00
_cell.angle_beta   90.00
_cell.angle_gamma   90.00
#
_symmetry.space_group_name_H-M   'P 1'
#
loop_
_entity.id
_entity.type
_entity.pdbx_description
1 polymer ?
#
loop_
_entity_poly.entity_id
_entity_poly.type
_entity_poly.pdbx_seq_one_letter_code
_entity_poly.pdbx_strand_id
1 'polypeptide(L)' 'MVAPRANWKGFIKFGEVACPVALYTAASSSERIAFNTLNRKTGNRVKREFVDSETGDPVERDDQVKGYEIENGQ' A
#
# COMPACT_ATOMS: atom_id res chain seq x y z
N MET A 1 10.31 9.14 24.71
CA MET A 1 9.79 7.83 24.23
C MET A 1 8.51 8.11 23.47
N VAL A 2 8.44 7.80 22.18
CA VAL A 2 7.24 8.05 21.35
C VAL A 2 6.14 7.06 21.77
N ALA A 3 4.92 7.55 21.98
CA ALA A 3 3.78 6.70 22.34
C ALA A 3 3.43 5.74 21.17
N PRO A 4 3.10 4.46 21.44
CA PRO A 4 2.75 3.51 20.39
C PRO A 4 1.55 3.99 19.57
N ARG A 5 1.68 4.00 18.24
CA ARG A 5 0.56 4.32 17.34
C ARG A 5 -0.21 3.04 17.04
N ALA A 6 -1.51 3.03 17.32
CA ALA A 6 -2.37 1.91 16.96
C ALA A 6 -2.45 1.76 15.43
N ASN A 7 -2.33 0.52 14.93
CA ASN A 7 -2.53 0.21 13.52
C ASN A 7 -4.01 0.31 13.13
N TRP A 8 -4.86 -0.04 14.08
CA TRP A 8 -6.30 -0.04 13.93
C TRP A 8 -6.98 0.19 15.28
N LYS A 9 -8.15 0.82 15.26
CA LYS A 9 -9.03 1.03 16.42
C LYS A 9 -10.43 0.61 16.05
N GLY A 10 -11.16 0.01 16.99
CA GLY A 10 -12.55 -0.36 16.79
C GLY A 10 -13.17 -0.96 18.05
N PHE A 11 -14.19 -1.79 17.89
CA PHE A 11 -14.93 -2.38 19.00
C PHE A 11 -15.00 -3.90 18.84
N ILE A 12 -14.80 -4.61 19.95
CA ILE A 12 -15.19 -6.03 20.06
C ILE A 12 -16.57 -6.06 20.69
N LYS A 13 -17.51 -6.78 20.05
CA LYS A 13 -18.89 -6.91 20.53
C LYS A 13 -19.16 -8.34 21.01
N PHE A 14 -19.76 -8.45 22.19
CA PHE A 14 -20.27 -9.70 22.75
C PHE A 14 -21.70 -9.48 23.24
N GLY A 15 -22.69 -9.98 22.49
CA GLY A 15 -24.10 -9.61 22.71
C GLY A 15 -24.31 -8.10 22.53
N GLU A 16 -24.90 -7.45 23.53
CA GLU A 16 -25.10 -5.98 23.56
C GLU A 16 -23.89 -5.19 24.10
N VAL A 17 -22.88 -5.88 24.63
CA VAL A 17 -21.69 -5.22 25.19
C VAL A 17 -20.70 -4.90 24.07
N ALA A 18 -20.26 -3.64 23.99
CA ALA A 18 -19.25 -3.16 23.05
C ALA A 18 -18.03 -2.60 23.79
N CYS A 19 -16.88 -3.25 23.64
CA CYS A 19 -15.61 -2.84 24.27
C CYS A 19 -14.71 -2.17 23.24
N PRO A 20 -14.28 -0.91 23.43
CA PRO A 20 -13.31 -0.26 22.54
C PRO A 20 -11.95 -0.94 22.68
N VAL A 21 -11.30 -1.20 21.53
CA VAL A 21 -9.99 -1.85 21.46
C VAL A 21 -9.06 -1.12 20.49
N ALA A 22 -7.76 -1.30 20.68
CA ALA A 22 -6.72 -0.83 19.77
C ALA A 22 -5.72 -1.95 19.49
N LEU A 23 -5.39 -2.13 18.21
CA LEU A 23 -4.44 -3.15 17.75
C LEU A 23 -3.05 -2.54 17.59
N TYR A 24 -2.05 -3.16 18.23
CA TYR A 24 -0.64 -2.77 18.16
C TYR A 24 0.20 -3.92 17.57
N THR A 25 1.26 -3.58 16.85
CA THR A 25 2.21 -4.59 16.33
C THR A 25 3.05 -5.11 17.49
N ALA A 26 2.99 -6.41 17.76
CA ALA A 26 3.78 -7.04 18.84
C ALA A 26 5.29 -7.01 18.56
N ALA A 27 5.68 -7.17 17.29
CA ALA A 27 7.04 -6.98 16.81
C ALA A 27 7.01 -5.90 15.72
N SER A 28 7.70 -4.79 15.95
CA SER A 28 7.81 -3.71 14.97
C SER A 28 9.02 -3.95 14.07
N SER A 29 8.85 -3.87 12.76
CA SER A 29 9.99 -3.72 11.85
C SER A 29 10.44 -2.26 11.72
N SER A 30 9.96 -1.33 12.55
CA SER A 30 10.29 0.09 12.41
C SER A 30 11.76 0.42 12.72
N GLU A 31 12.50 -0.51 13.35
CA GLU A 31 13.97 -0.44 13.42
C GLU A 31 14.65 -0.74 12.08
N ARG A 32 13.93 -1.24 11.08
CA ARG A 32 14.50 -1.46 9.74
C ARG A 32 14.58 -0.15 9.00
N ILE A 33 15.80 0.22 8.63
CA ILE A 33 16.09 1.32 7.72
C ILE A 33 15.37 1.05 6.40
N ALA A 34 14.42 1.93 6.04
CA ALA A 34 13.73 1.88 4.76
C ALA A 34 14.55 2.62 3.70
N PHE A 35 14.90 1.92 2.62
CA PHE A 35 15.62 2.52 1.50
C PHE A 35 14.66 3.14 0.48
N ASN A 36 15.06 4.28 -0.06
CA ASN A 36 14.38 4.90 -1.19
C ASN A 36 15.04 4.41 -2.48
N THR A 37 14.24 4.14 -3.52
CA THR A 37 14.78 3.85 -4.85
C THR A 37 15.30 5.15 -5.47
N LEU A 38 16.61 5.21 -5.71
CA LEU A 38 17.28 6.37 -6.29
C LEU A 38 17.87 6.03 -7.66
N ASN A 39 17.89 7.01 -8.56
CA ASN A 39 18.65 6.94 -9.79
C ASN A 39 20.15 6.97 -9.43
N ARG A 40 20.88 5.92 -9.82
CA ARG A 40 22.31 5.76 -9.46
C ARG A 40 23.19 6.93 -9.93
N LYS A 41 22.89 7.54 -11.08
CA LYS A 41 23.72 8.61 -11.65
C LYS A 41 23.45 9.96 -11.00
N THR A 42 22.19 10.28 -10.72
CA THR A 42 21.79 11.61 -10.25
C THR A 42 21.51 11.68 -8.75
N GLY A 43 21.32 10.53 -8.09
CA GLY A 43 20.88 10.46 -6.69
C GLY A 43 19.40 10.82 -6.48
N ASN A 44 18.68 11.21 -7.55
CA ASN A 44 17.30 11.64 -7.45
C ASN A 44 16.36 10.45 -7.19
N ARG A 45 15.27 10.70 -6.46
CA ARG A 45 14.26 9.68 -6.20
C ARG A 45 13.51 9.31 -7.49
N VAL A 46 13.33 8.00 -7.71
CA VAL A 46 12.61 7.49 -8.87
C VAL A 46 11.10 7.54 -8.58
N LYS A 47 10.33 8.00 -9.57
CA LYS A 47 8.88 7.88 -9.60
C LYS A 47 8.50 6.65 -10.42
N ARG A 48 7.44 5.95 -10.01
CA ARG A 48 6.83 4.87 -10.80
C ARG A 48 5.67 5.45 -11.58
N GLU A 49 5.58 5.11 -12.85
CA GLU A 49 4.53 5.51 -13.76
C GLU A 49 4.06 4.25 -14.48
N PHE A 50 2.75 4.11 -14.65
CA PHE A 50 2.18 3.06 -15.48
C PHE A 50 2.16 3.57 -16.91
N VAL A 51 2.74 2.81 -17.83
CA VAL A 51 2.89 3.18 -19.23
C VAL A 51 2.25 2.08 -20.06
N ASP A 52 1.46 2.48 -21.05
CA ASP A 52 0.83 1.55 -21.97
C ASP A 52 1.90 0.83 -22.81
N SER A 53 1.76 -0.48 -22.95
CA SER A 53 2.83 -1.31 -23.51
C SER A 53 2.96 -1.22 -25.03
N GLU A 54 1.92 -0.77 -25.74
CA GLU A 54 1.95 -0.63 -27.20
C GLU A 54 2.35 0.78 -27.62
N THR A 55 1.79 1.80 -26.96
CA THR A 55 1.99 3.22 -27.31
C THR A 55 3.22 3.83 -26.63
N GLY A 56 3.58 3.36 -25.44
CA GLY A 56 4.64 3.97 -24.62
C GLY A 56 4.20 5.25 -23.90
N ASP A 57 2.91 5.56 -23.91
CA ASP A 57 2.34 6.73 -23.25
C ASP A 57 1.94 6.41 -21.79
N PRO A 58 2.06 7.38 -20.87
CA PRO A 58 1.63 7.19 -19.48
C PRO A 58 0.11 7.03 -19.38
N VAL A 59 -0.34 6.08 -18.55
CA VAL A 59 -1.76 5.80 -18.31
C VAL A 59 -2.18 6.42 -16.97
N GLU A 60 -3.10 7.37 -17.03
CA GLU A 60 -3.64 8.04 -15.85
C GLU A 60 -4.46 7.09 -14.98
N ARG A 61 -4.56 7.42 -13.69
CA ARG A 61 -5.16 6.50 -12.71
C ARG A 61 -6.63 6.18 -12.99
N ASP A 62 -7.36 7.13 -13.56
CA ASP A 62 -8.79 6.97 -13.88
C ASP A 62 -9.01 6.08 -15.11
N ASP A 63 -8.00 5.93 -15.97
CA ASP A 63 -8.02 5.07 -17.16
C ASP A 63 -7.44 3.67 -16.89
N GLN A 64 -6.88 3.43 -15.71
CA GLN A 64 -6.34 2.13 -15.30
C GLN A 64 -7.45 1.18 -14.83
N VAL A 65 -7.72 0.13 -15.61
CA VAL A 65 -8.67 -0.94 -15.27
C VAL A 65 -7.97 -2.26 -14.96
N LYS A 66 -8.61 -3.12 -14.15
CA LYS A 66 -8.14 -4.48 -13.87
C LYS A 66 -8.94 -5.47 -14.69
N GLY A 67 -8.25 -6.26 -15.52
CA GLY A 67 -8.80 -7.39 -16.25
C GLY A 67 -8.19 -8.72 -15.81
N TYR A 68 -8.81 -9.82 -16.19
CA TYR A 68 -8.26 -11.17 -16.12
C TYR A 68 -8.35 -11.81 -17.51
N GLU A 69 -7.42 -12.71 -17.83
CA GLU A 69 -7.44 -13.43 -19.10
C GLU A 69 -8.56 -14.49 -19.07
N ILE A 70 -9.37 -14.52 -20.15
CA ILE A 70 -10.39 -15.54 -20.38
C ILE A 70 -10.03 -16.31 -21.66
N GLU A 71 -10.25 -17.63 -21.69
CA GLU A 71 -10.04 -18.45 -22.87
C GLU A 71 -10.85 -17.88 -24.05
N ASN A 72 -10.17 -17.27 -25.01
CA ASN A 72 -10.67 -16.83 -26.31
C ASN A 72 -12.08 -16.18 -26.30
N GLY A 73 -12.21 -15.05 -25.62
CA GLY A 73 -13.17 -14.02 -26.00
C GLY A 73 -14.66 -14.29 -25.74
N GLN A 74 -15.02 -15.07 -24.71
CA GLN A 74 -16.39 -15.10 -24.15
C GLN A 74 -16.40 -14.93 -22.63
#